data_AF-A0A7Y3LNS3-F1
#
_entry.id   AF-A0A7Y3LNS3-F1
#
_cell.length_a   1.000
_cell.length_b   1.000
_cell.length_c   1.000
_cell.angle_alpha   90.00
_cell.angle_beta   90.00
_cell.angle_gamma   90.00
#
_symmetry.space_group_name_H-M   'P 1'
#
loop_
_entity.id
_entity.type
_entity.pdbx_description
1 polymer ?
#
loop_
_entity_poly.entity_id
_entity_poly.type
_entity_poly.pdbx_seq_one_letter_code
_entity_poly.pdbx_strand_id
1 'polypeptide(L)'
;MGSSPSSPMSTMASLLDEVSQTSQELINVFSSYKDQTKLPPRKVVHQKSGSGSQKRPPMDNSPTPPIIESTNGKNSNSSSELLVSLDAMPWLVDHQFFHQAPGWSDASDAFPVVPMTNIIKIFGEKAQEAVPGKFVTGWKSMRAYRWTSAVPAKSIPILASITSPNEVKLSLEGYAKGIVEISDTYPIPPTPSLGDLVSPKPSPQNAKELYSERWMFHGPKYQGVKEIGLIGSNGIEAVITRQSGPGSLLDAAGQLVGYWIEVMESVNQMALPSTIGSISVFGPEPEIGEELRCSLRVTELEIDHVTADIEIIKDNKVWCLIKDWVDHRFTSNPDLFFNFLYPEDHFVSKVIDGDFSIVHEIWRDSATRELVMRNHTCANERMEYEDKNPKAQRQWLLGRVVAKEAVRTVVSKQIGRDIYPAEIEISHLETGAPYVKSAIPEAESLSISIAHKDELDVAIVDDKIPVGIDIEEFVAHGERFGSAILNESELKFVDSADPNVSLTQLWSVKEAAAKCEGTGFEGKPKSFEVLAKSGDKFLVGKHWIKTKLIENNERRYVVSWTINK
;
A
#
# COMPACT_ATOMS: atom_id res chain seq x y z
N MET A 1 -42.60 -34.64 17.60
CA MET A 1 -42.73 -33.32 16.95
C MET A 1 -41.32 -32.81 16.75
N GLY A 2 -40.80 -32.94 15.53
CA GLY A 2 -39.42 -32.58 15.19
C GLY A 2 -39.33 -31.11 14.80
N SER A 3 -38.34 -30.42 15.37
CA SER A 3 -37.88 -29.11 14.93
C SER A 3 -36.59 -29.30 14.13
N SER A 4 -36.63 -28.94 12.85
CA SER A 4 -35.50 -28.98 11.93
C SER A 4 -34.46 -27.89 12.27
N PRO A 5 -33.14 -28.16 12.12
CA PRO A 5 -32.12 -27.13 12.21
C PRO A 5 -32.06 -26.31 10.91
N SER A 6 -31.93 -24.99 11.03
CA SER A 6 -31.72 -24.05 9.93
C SER A 6 -30.43 -24.37 9.17
N SER A 7 -30.49 -24.36 7.84
CA SER A 7 -29.35 -24.72 6.99
C SER A 7 -28.32 -23.58 6.86
N PRO A 8 -27.01 -23.89 6.78
CA PRO A 8 -25.94 -22.89 6.63
C PRO A 8 -26.00 -22.04 5.35
N MET A 9 -26.87 -22.35 4.38
CA MET A 9 -27.08 -21.49 3.21
C MET A 9 -27.90 -20.23 3.50
N SER A 10 -28.75 -20.19 4.54
CA SER A 10 -29.53 -18.98 4.84
C SER A 10 -28.69 -17.88 5.52
N THR A 11 -27.59 -18.26 6.18
CA THR A 11 -26.67 -17.33 6.86
C THR A 11 -25.70 -16.67 5.88
N MET A 12 -25.38 -17.34 4.77
CA MET A 12 -24.48 -16.81 3.73
C MET A 12 -25.19 -15.82 2.79
N ALA A 13 -26.50 -16.00 2.57
CA ALA A 13 -27.31 -15.05 1.81
C ALA A 13 -27.52 -13.72 2.55
N SER A 14 -27.71 -13.75 3.89
CA SER A 14 -27.84 -12.53 4.67
C SER A 14 -26.53 -11.72 4.76
N LEU A 15 -25.38 -12.40 4.78
CA LEU A 15 -24.05 -11.76 4.73
C LEU A 15 -23.75 -11.09 3.38
N LEU A 16 -24.27 -11.65 2.27
CA LEU A 16 -24.11 -11.06 0.94
C LEU A 16 -25.00 -9.82 0.74
N ASP A 17 -26.20 -9.81 1.32
CA ASP A 17 -27.10 -8.65 1.30
C ASP A 17 -26.56 -7.50 2.17
N GLU A 18 -25.94 -7.80 3.33
CA GLU A 18 -25.30 -6.80 4.20
C GLU A 18 -24.08 -6.15 3.51
N VAL A 19 -23.23 -6.93 2.83
CA VAL A 19 -22.08 -6.42 2.07
C VAL A 19 -22.51 -5.57 0.87
N SER A 20 -23.63 -5.92 0.22
CA SER A 20 -24.19 -5.12 -0.87
C SER A 20 -24.78 -3.79 -0.38
N GLN A 21 -25.39 -3.76 0.81
CA GLN A 21 -25.91 -2.53 1.42
C GLN A 21 -24.78 -1.58 1.84
N THR A 22 -23.70 -2.09 2.44
CA THR A 22 -22.53 -1.28 2.83
C THR A 22 -21.83 -0.68 1.61
N SER A 23 -21.80 -1.41 0.49
CA SER A 23 -21.23 -0.92 -0.78
C SER A 23 -22.03 0.23 -1.39
N GLN A 24 -23.35 0.24 -1.24
CA GLN A 24 -24.21 1.30 -1.75
C GLN A 24 -24.17 2.57 -0.86
N GLU A 25 -23.99 2.41 0.46
CA GLU A 25 -23.78 3.52 1.38
C GLU A 25 -22.44 4.23 1.14
N LEU A 26 -21.36 3.49 0.84
CA LEU A 26 -20.06 4.06 0.47
C LEU A 26 -20.13 4.88 -0.84
N ILE A 27 -20.87 4.40 -1.85
CA ILE A 27 -21.08 5.14 -3.12
C ILE A 27 -21.84 6.47 -2.88
N ASN A 28 -22.79 6.49 -1.95
CA ASN A 28 -23.54 7.70 -1.61
C ASN A 28 -22.71 8.70 -0.80
N VAL A 29 -21.79 8.22 0.06
CA VAL A 29 -20.83 9.07 0.79
C VAL A 29 -19.82 9.70 -0.18
N PHE A 30 -19.28 8.97 -1.14
CA PHE A 30 -18.39 9.54 -2.17
C PHE A 30 -19.09 10.57 -3.07
N SER A 31 -20.38 10.42 -3.29
CA SER A 31 -21.19 11.37 -4.07
C SER A 31 -21.44 12.68 -3.33
N SER A 32 -21.46 12.69 -1.98
CA SER A 32 -21.67 13.90 -1.18
C SER A 32 -20.39 14.74 -0.98
N TYR A 33 -19.21 14.13 -1.07
CA TYR A 33 -17.93 14.85 -1.01
C TYR A 33 -17.62 15.68 -2.27
N LYS A 34 -18.20 15.35 -3.43
CA LYS A 34 -18.04 16.13 -4.67
C LYS A 34 -18.67 17.52 -4.63
N ASP A 35 -19.54 17.81 -3.66
CA ASP A 35 -20.27 19.09 -3.61
C ASP A 35 -19.64 20.16 -2.69
N GLN A 36 -18.56 19.85 -1.95
CA GLN A 36 -18.00 20.76 -0.92
C GLN A 36 -16.67 21.45 -1.26
N THR A 37 -16.08 21.23 -2.43
CA THR A 37 -14.86 21.96 -2.85
C THR A 37 -15.11 22.73 -4.15
N LYS A 38 -15.87 23.82 -4.08
CA LYS A 38 -15.99 24.78 -5.20
C LYS A 38 -14.88 25.84 -5.12
N LEU A 39 -13.79 25.62 -5.84
CA LEU A 39 -12.96 26.71 -6.35
C LEU A 39 -13.72 27.45 -7.48
N PRO A 40 -13.52 28.77 -7.67
CA PRO A 40 -14.31 29.54 -8.63
C PRO A 40 -14.00 29.13 -10.09
N PRO A 41 -15.01 29.07 -10.98
CA PRO A 41 -14.83 28.53 -12.32
C PRO A 41 -14.14 29.52 -13.26
N ARG A 42 -13.11 29.04 -13.96
CA ARG A 42 -12.49 29.72 -15.10
C ARG A 42 -13.37 29.48 -16.34
N LYS A 43 -13.75 30.57 -17.03
CA LYS A 43 -14.64 30.54 -18.21
C LYS A 43 -14.01 29.72 -19.35
N VAL A 44 -14.70 28.66 -19.75
CA VAL A 44 -14.58 28.06 -21.09
C VAL A 44 -15.98 28.01 -21.69
N VAL A 45 -16.12 28.56 -22.89
CA VAL A 45 -17.35 28.67 -23.66
C VAL A 45 -17.52 27.39 -24.45
N HIS A 46 -18.64 26.66 -24.28
CA HIS A 46 -19.23 25.89 -25.37
C HIS A 46 -20.74 25.64 -25.22
N GLN A 47 -21.36 25.48 -26.38
CA GLN A 47 -22.76 25.63 -26.72
C GLN A 47 -23.67 24.52 -26.17
N LYS A 48 -24.92 24.90 -25.89
CA LYS A 48 -26.00 24.03 -25.39
C LYS A 48 -26.68 23.23 -26.51
N SER A 49 -26.86 21.93 -26.25
CA SER A 49 -28.02 21.12 -26.65
C SER A 49 -28.13 20.01 -25.59
N GLY A 50 -29.14 19.91 -24.72
CA GLY A 50 -30.57 19.85 -25.02
C GLY A 50 -31.06 18.44 -24.64
N SER A 51 -31.11 18.14 -23.33
CA SER A 51 -31.53 16.85 -22.77
C SER A 51 -33.05 16.74 -22.65
N GLY A 52 -33.64 15.69 -23.22
CA GLY A 52 -35.02 15.28 -22.97
C GLY A 52 -35.05 13.94 -22.23
N SER A 53 -35.43 13.95 -20.95
CA SER A 53 -35.73 12.75 -20.18
C SER A 53 -37.13 12.24 -20.51
N GLN A 54 -37.30 10.96 -20.83
CA GLN A 54 -38.61 10.31 -20.77
C GLN A 54 -38.54 8.96 -20.05
N LYS A 55 -39.54 8.78 -19.20
CA LYS A 55 -39.80 7.68 -18.26
C LYS A 55 -40.11 6.36 -19.01
N ARG A 56 -39.66 5.24 -18.43
CA ARG A 56 -40.10 3.88 -18.81
C ARG A 56 -41.50 3.56 -18.25
N PRO A 57 -42.39 2.94 -19.04
CA PRO A 57 -43.54 2.16 -18.54
C PRO A 57 -43.25 0.64 -18.53
N PRO A 58 -44.09 -0.18 -17.86
CA PRO A 58 -43.77 -1.54 -17.45
C PRO A 58 -44.06 -2.62 -18.51
N MET A 59 -43.50 -3.82 -18.25
CA MET A 59 -43.54 -5.03 -19.07
C MET A 59 -44.96 -5.59 -19.30
N ASP A 60 -45.20 -6.06 -20.53
CA ASP A 60 -46.30 -6.97 -20.89
C ASP A 60 -45.74 -8.21 -21.63
N ASN A 61 -46.32 -9.36 -21.32
CA ASN A 61 -45.96 -10.72 -21.72
C ASN A 61 -46.81 -11.16 -22.93
N SER A 62 -46.24 -11.38 -24.13
CA SER A 62 -46.79 -12.31 -25.17
C SER A 62 -45.72 -12.61 -26.26
N PRO A 63 -45.90 -13.61 -27.16
CA PRO A 63 -45.03 -14.79 -27.31
C PRO A 63 -43.96 -14.67 -28.42
N THR A 64 -42.94 -15.51 -28.25
CA THR A 64 -41.76 -15.68 -29.10
C THR A 64 -42.09 -15.94 -30.59
N PRO A 65 -41.49 -15.21 -31.55
CA PRO A 65 -41.48 -15.57 -32.97
C PRO A 65 -40.45 -16.69 -33.25
N PRO A 66 -40.55 -17.40 -34.39
CA PRO A 66 -39.82 -18.64 -34.62
C PRO A 66 -38.31 -18.41 -34.70
N ILE A 67 -37.57 -19.30 -34.05
CA ILE A 67 -36.12 -19.45 -34.15
C ILE A 67 -35.77 -19.67 -35.63
N ILE A 68 -35.20 -18.66 -36.25
CA ILE A 68 -34.34 -18.86 -37.42
C ILE A 68 -32.99 -19.26 -36.83
N GLU A 69 -32.59 -20.52 -37.06
CA GLU A 69 -31.27 -21.03 -36.72
C GLU A 69 -30.20 -20.18 -37.41
N SER A 70 -29.72 -19.14 -36.71
CA SER A 70 -28.44 -18.53 -37.01
C SER A 70 -27.38 -19.50 -36.51
N THR A 71 -26.70 -20.13 -37.46
CA THR A 71 -25.52 -20.98 -37.29
C THR A 71 -24.69 -20.64 -36.04
N ASN A 72 -24.67 -21.58 -35.09
CA ASN A 72 -23.86 -21.57 -33.88
C ASN A 72 -22.38 -21.32 -34.22
N GLY A 73 -21.92 -20.08 -34.09
CA GLY A 73 -20.54 -19.82 -33.71
C GLY A 73 -20.39 -20.26 -32.26
N LYS A 74 -19.91 -21.48 -32.03
CA LYS A 74 -19.56 -21.92 -30.67
C LYS A 74 -18.55 -20.91 -30.11
N ASN A 75 -18.93 -20.16 -29.08
CA ASN A 75 -17.96 -19.54 -28.17
C ASN A 75 -17.13 -20.69 -27.58
N SER A 76 -16.01 -21.02 -28.20
CA SER A 76 -15.10 -22.01 -27.64
C SER A 76 -14.36 -21.33 -26.50
N ASN A 77 -14.83 -21.61 -25.29
CA ASN A 77 -14.15 -21.22 -24.09
C ASN A 77 -13.14 -22.31 -23.74
N SER A 78 -11.90 -21.93 -23.45
CA SER A 78 -10.92 -22.83 -22.84
C SER A 78 -10.61 -22.34 -21.42
N SER A 79 -10.30 -23.29 -20.55
CA SER A 79 -9.87 -23.04 -19.18
C SER A 79 -8.55 -23.76 -18.96
N SER A 80 -7.62 -23.10 -18.28
CA SER A 80 -6.36 -23.66 -17.83
C SER A 80 -6.03 -23.06 -16.46
N GLU A 81 -5.00 -23.59 -15.80
CA GLU A 81 -4.52 -23.04 -14.53
C GLU A 81 -3.13 -22.43 -14.69
N LEU A 82 -2.89 -21.34 -13.98
CA LEU A 82 -1.58 -20.72 -13.81
C LEU A 82 -1.09 -20.99 -12.39
N LEU A 83 -0.04 -21.81 -12.28
CA LEU A 83 0.68 -21.99 -11.02
C LEU A 83 1.57 -20.77 -10.79
N VAL A 84 1.27 -20.01 -9.74
CA VAL A 84 2.03 -18.84 -9.30
C VAL A 84 2.79 -19.21 -8.03
N SER A 85 4.10 -19.39 -8.17
CA SER A 85 5.05 -19.64 -7.08
C SER A 85 6.46 -19.21 -7.50
N LEU A 86 7.38 -19.06 -6.55
CA LEU A 86 8.79 -18.83 -6.89
C LEU A 86 9.44 -20.05 -7.59
N ASP A 87 8.94 -21.26 -7.37
CA ASP A 87 9.42 -22.45 -8.08
C ASP A 87 8.99 -22.45 -9.56
N ALA A 88 7.74 -22.08 -9.83
CA ALA A 88 7.19 -22.02 -11.19
C ALA A 88 7.62 -20.75 -11.93
N MET A 89 7.88 -19.67 -11.20
CA MET A 89 8.24 -18.35 -11.72
C MET A 89 9.47 -17.78 -11.00
N PRO A 90 10.65 -18.41 -11.16
CA PRO A 90 11.86 -18.05 -10.40
C PRO A 90 12.39 -16.64 -10.69
N TRP A 91 11.98 -16.02 -11.79
CA TRP A 91 12.34 -14.63 -12.11
C TRP A 91 11.68 -13.60 -11.19
N LEU A 92 10.65 -13.95 -10.44
CA LEU A 92 9.95 -13.01 -9.54
C LEU A 92 10.78 -12.60 -8.32
N VAL A 93 11.93 -13.24 -8.09
CA VAL A 93 12.94 -12.74 -7.14
C VAL A 93 13.49 -11.37 -7.55
N ASP A 94 13.39 -11.02 -8.83
CA ASP A 94 13.80 -9.72 -9.38
C ASP A 94 12.63 -8.74 -9.54
N HIS A 95 11.44 -9.08 -9.02
CA HIS A 95 10.27 -8.19 -8.99
C HIS A 95 9.60 -8.29 -7.60
N GLN A 96 10.34 -7.78 -6.61
CA GLN A 96 10.02 -7.76 -5.18
C GLN A 96 9.85 -6.31 -4.73
N PHE A 97 8.73 -5.99 -4.10
CA PHE A 97 8.44 -4.59 -3.73
C PHE A 97 9.27 -4.10 -2.55
N PHE A 98 9.63 -5.00 -1.63
CA PHE A 98 10.26 -4.62 -0.37
C PHE A 98 11.63 -5.27 -0.23
N HIS A 99 12.62 -4.44 0.09
CA HIS A 99 13.94 -4.92 0.42
C HIS A 99 13.94 -5.59 1.79
N GLN A 100 14.68 -6.70 1.88
CA GLN A 100 14.87 -7.47 3.12
C GLN A 100 16.35 -7.67 3.38
N ALA A 101 16.69 -8.05 4.62
CA ALA A 101 18.06 -8.34 5.00
C ALA A 101 18.71 -9.39 4.07
N PRO A 102 20.01 -9.28 3.76
CA PRO A 102 20.69 -10.28 2.94
C PRO A 102 20.51 -11.70 3.51
N GLY A 103 20.01 -12.61 2.68
CA GLY A 103 19.76 -14.00 3.08
C GLY A 103 18.49 -14.22 3.90
N TRP A 104 17.57 -13.24 3.96
CA TRP A 104 16.28 -13.39 4.65
C TRP A 104 15.50 -14.61 4.16
N SER A 105 14.99 -15.41 5.09
CA SER A 105 14.47 -16.75 4.79
C SER A 105 13.02 -16.75 4.30
N ASP A 106 12.20 -15.79 4.75
CA ASP A 106 10.80 -15.74 4.38
C ASP A 106 10.61 -14.83 3.15
N ALA A 107 10.50 -15.46 1.99
CA ALA A 107 10.35 -14.75 0.73
C ALA A 107 9.02 -13.98 0.62
N SER A 108 8.02 -14.24 1.47
CA SER A 108 6.78 -13.46 1.47
C SER A 108 6.97 -12.03 1.97
N ASP A 109 8.00 -11.79 2.80
CA ASP A 109 8.35 -10.46 3.32
C ASP A 109 8.88 -9.52 2.23
N ALA A 110 9.53 -10.06 1.19
CA ALA A 110 9.96 -9.27 0.03
C ALA A 110 8.82 -8.96 -0.95
N PHE A 111 7.66 -9.59 -0.76
CA PHE A 111 6.46 -9.46 -1.59
C PHE A 111 6.73 -9.61 -3.11
N PRO A 112 7.16 -10.81 -3.57
CA PRO A 112 7.34 -11.09 -4.99
C PRO A 112 5.99 -11.14 -5.69
N VAL A 113 5.79 -10.25 -6.68
CA VAL A 113 4.51 -10.09 -7.39
C VAL A 113 4.71 -10.33 -8.88
N VAL A 114 3.80 -11.04 -9.53
CA VAL A 114 3.79 -11.13 -11.01
C VAL A 114 3.48 -9.74 -11.59
N PRO A 115 4.39 -9.11 -12.35
CA PRO A 115 4.10 -7.80 -12.94
C PRO A 115 2.93 -7.88 -13.92
N MET A 116 2.17 -6.80 -14.05
CA MET A 116 1.05 -6.70 -15.00
C MET A 116 1.53 -7.01 -16.44
N THR A 117 2.76 -6.65 -16.77
CA THR A 117 3.40 -6.89 -18.07
C THR A 117 3.73 -8.36 -18.32
N ASN A 118 4.03 -9.14 -17.28
CA ASN A 118 4.09 -10.60 -17.38
C ASN A 118 2.68 -11.19 -17.60
N ILE A 119 1.64 -10.66 -16.94
CA ILE A 119 0.25 -11.10 -17.17
C ILE A 119 -0.17 -10.82 -18.62
N ILE A 120 0.19 -9.66 -19.18
CA ILE A 120 -0.04 -9.31 -20.60
C ILE A 120 0.59 -10.37 -21.53
N LYS A 121 1.83 -10.77 -21.25
CA LYS A 121 2.52 -11.82 -22.01
C LYS A 121 1.79 -13.16 -21.92
N ILE A 122 1.40 -13.58 -20.71
CA ILE A 122 0.64 -14.81 -20.48
C ILE A 122 -0.69 -14.79 -21.25
N PHE A 123 -1.41 -13.65 -21.25
CA PHE A 123 -2.65 -13.51 -22.01
C PHE A 123 -2.41 -13.65 -23.51
N GLY A 124 -1.33 -13.07 -24.03
CA GLY A 124 -0.94 -13.23 -25.44
C GLY A 124 -0.71 -14.70 -25.80
N GLU A 125 0.08 -15.41 -24.98
CA GLU A 125 0.37 -16.84 -25.16
C GLU A 125 -0.91 -17.68 -25.12
N LYS A 126 -1.81 -17.42 -24.16
CA LYS A 126 -3.11 -18.12 -24.07
C LYS A 126 -4.05 -17.80 -25.22
N ALA A 127 -4.00 -16.60 -25.78
CA ALA A 127 -4.76 -16.28 -26.99
C ALA A 127 -4.25 -17.07 -28.21
N GLN A 128 -2.93 -17.24 -28.35
CA GLN A 128 -2.34 -18.04 -29.44
C GLN A 128 -2.60 -19.54 -29.28
N GLU A 129 -2.63 -20.05 -28.04
CA GLU A 129 -3.07 -21.42 -27.77
C GLU A 129 -4.55 -21.62 -28.17
N ALA A 130 -5.40 -20.63 -27.88
CA ALA A 130 -6.83 -20.68 -28.23
C ALA A 130 -7.08 -20.54 -29.74
N VAL A 131 -6.23 -19.79 -30.47
CA VAL A 131 -6.32 -19.59 -31.92
C VAL A 131 -4.95 -19.81 -32.57
N PRO A 132 -4.55 -21.08 -32.81
CA PRO A 132 -3.23 -21.40 -33.35
C PRO A 132 -2.98 -20.77 -34.72
N GLY A 133 -1.72 -20.35 -34.95
CA GLY A 133 -1.26 -19.80 -36.23
C GLY A 133 -1.45 -18.29 -36.39
N LYS A 134 -2.06 -17.60 -35.43
CA LYS A 134 -2.21 -16.14 -35.43
C LYS A 134 -1.09 -15.45 -34.64
N PHE A 135 -0.73 -14.24 -35.06
CA PHE A 135 0.14 -13.33 -34.32
C PHE A 135 -0.68 -12.50 -33.33
N VAL A 136 -0.15 -12.27 -32.14
CA VAL A 136 -0.68 -11.25 -31.22
C VAL A 136 -0.28 -9.88 -31.74
N THR A 137 -1.28 -9.04 -31.99
CA THR A 137 -1.08 -7.67 -32.53
C THR A 137 -1.46 -6.59 -31.54
N GLY A 138 -2.10 -6.95 -30.42
CA GLY A 138 -2.44 -5.97 -29.40
C GLY A 138 -3.19 -6.52 -28.20
N TRP A 139 -3.44 -5.63 -27.25
CA TRP A 139 -4.26 -5.85 -26.08
C TRP A 139 -5.17 -4.64 -25.88
N LYS A 140 -6.37 -4.86 -25.36
CA LYS A 140 -7.35 -3.82 -25.04
C LYS A 140 -7.93 -4.02 -23.66
N SER A 141 -8.27 -2.91 -23.01
CA SER A 141 -8.99 -2.91 -21.73
C SER A 141 -8.33 -3.79 -20.67
N MET A 142 -6.99 -3.73 -20.60
CA MET A 142 -6.23 -4.45 -19.58
C MET A 142 -6.51 -3.83 -18.23
N ARG A 143 -6.83 -4.67 -17.24
CA ARG A 143 -7.07 -4.24 -15.85
C ARG A 143 -6.49 -5.26 -14.89
N ALA A 144 -5.71 -4.79 -13.94
CA ALA A 144 -5.26 -5.54 -12.76
C ALA A 144 -6.02 -5.03 -11.53
N TYR A 145 -6.65 -5.94 -10.79
CA TYR A 145 -7.47 -5.62 -9.61
C TYR A 145 -6.74 -5.87 -8.29
N ARG A 146 -5.81 -6.82 -8.29
CA ARG A 146 -5.13 -7.32 -7.11
C ARG A 146 -3.72 -7.77 -7.48
N TRP A 147 -2.79 -7.61 -6.56
CA TRP A 147 -1.44 -8.13 -6.73
C TRP A 147 -1.44 -9.66 -6.77
N THR A 148 -0.75 -10.22 -7.75
CA THR A 148 -0.59 -11.67 -7.89
C THR A 148 0.69 -12.11 -7.18
N SER A 149 0.68 -12.14 -5.85
CA SER A 149 1.85 -12.58 -5.04
C SER A 149 2.24 -14.03 -5.33
N ALA A 150 3.54 -14.32 -5.42
CA ALA A 150 4.11 -15.65 -5.61
C ALA A 150 4.20 -16.48 -4.33
N VAL A 151 4.00 -15.86 -3.17
CA VAL A 151 4.04 -16.54 -1.87
C VAL A 151 2.79 -16.18 -1.06
N PRO A 152 2.03 -17.17 -0.54
CA PRO A 152 2.20 -18.61 -0.77
C PRO A 152 1.90 -19.03 -2.22
N ALA A 153 2.40 -20.21 -2.60
CA ALA A 153 2.13 -20.80 -3.91
C ALA A 153 0.62 -21.02 -4.12
N LYS A 154 0.11 -20.72 -5.32
CA LYS A 154 -1.31 -20.87 -5.64
C LYS A 154 -1.53 -21.18 -7.12
N SER A 155 -2.56 -21.97 -7.40
CA SER A 155 -3.07 -22.19 -8.74
C SER A 155 -4.25 -21.26 -9.00
N ILE A 156 -4.21 -20.50 -10.10
CA ILE A 156 -5.25 -19.52 -10.43
C ILE A 156 -5.84 -19.86 -11.80
N PRO A 157 -7.17 -20.00 -11.93
CA PRO A 157 -7.80 -20.23 -13.23
C PRO A 157 -7.56 -19.09 -14.21
N ILE A 158 -7.20 -19.46 -15.45
CA ILE A 158 -7.19 -18.58 -16.62
C ILE A 158 -8.28 -19.06 -17.58
N LEU A 159 -9.22 -18.15 -17.85
CA LEU A 159 -10.31 -18.36 -18.79
C LEU A 159 -10.03 -17.60 -20.08
N ALA A 160 -10.10 -18.30 -21.21
CA ALA A 160 -10.04 -17.70 -22.54
C ALA A 160 -11.38 -17.91 -23.25
N SER A 161 -11.92 -16.83 -23.81
CA SER A 161 -13.18 -16.82 -24.56
C SER A 161 -12.92 -16.16 -25.91
N ILE A 162 -13.02 -16.92 -27.00
CA ILE A 162 -12.98 -16.34 -28.35
C ILE A 162 -14.25 -15.51 -28.54
N THR A 163 -14.11 -14.21 -28.77
CA THR A 163 -15.24 -13.28 -28.97
C THR A 163 -15.45 -12.92 -30.43
N SER A 164 -14.39 -13.00 -31.23
CA SER A 164 -14.43 -12.85 -32.70
C SER A 164 -13.24 -13.58 -33.34
N PRO A 165 -13.16 -13.68 -34.68
CA PRO A 165 -11.99 -14.27 -35.35
C PRO A 165 -10.64 -13.59 -35.02
N ASN A 166 -10.67 -12.35 -34.52
CA ASN A 166 -9.49 -11.53 -34.26
C ASN A 166 -9.36 -11.12 -32.79
N GLU A 167 -10.23 -11.59 -31.90
CA GLU A 167 -10.22 -11.18 -30.49
C GLU A 167 -10.49 -12.37 -29.56
N VAL A 168 -9.67 -12.47 -28.51
CA VAL A 168 -9.84 -13.43 -27.42
C VAL A 168 -9.90 -12.65 -26.11
N LYS A 169 -10.97 -12.83 -25.34
CA LYS A 169 -11.10 -12.25 -24.00
C LYS A 169 -10.46 -13.18 -22.97
N LEU A 170 -9.57 -12.65 -22.14
CA LEU A 170 -8.83 -13.37 -21.11
C LEU A 170 -9.19 -12.86 -19.71
N SER A 171 -9.24 -13.77 -18.75
CA SER A 171 -9.41 -13.46 -17.33
C SER A 171 -8.54 -14.39 -16.50
N LEU A 172 -7.65 -13.81 -15.68
CA LEU A 172 -6.99 -14.46 -14.56
C LEU A 172 -7.88 -14.23 -13.33
N GLU A 173 -8.58 -15.27 -12.89
CA GLU A 173 -9.73 -15.14 -11.99
C GLU A 173 -9.39 -14.38 -10.70
N GLY A 174 -10.06 -13.25 -10.46
CA GLY A 174 -9.88 -12.40 -9.29
C GLY A 174 -8.68 -11.44 -9.35
N TYR A 175 -7.81 -11.54 -10.37
CA TYR A 175 -6.57 -10.75 -10.45
C TYR A 175 -6.53 -9.80 -11.64
N ALA A 176 -6.86 -10.28 -12.85
CA ALA A 176 -6.74 -9.44 -14.05
C ALA A 176 -7.69 -9.88 -15.17
N LYS A 177 -8.02 -8.94 -16.07
CA LYS A 177 -8.72 -9.26 -17.33
C LYS A 177 -8.24 -8.36 -18.47
N GLY A 178 -8.48 -8.82 -19.69
CA GLY A 178 -8.17 -8.07 -20.89
C GLY A 178 -8.72 -8.74 -22.14
N ILE A 179 -8.54 -8.07 -23.27
CA ILE A 179 -8.85 -8.60 -24.60
C ILE A 179 -7.54 -8.61 -25.37
N VAL A 180 -7.21 -9.74 -25.99
CA VAL A 180 -6.04 -9.89 -26.86
C VAL A 180 -6.52 -9.82 -28.31
N GLU A 181 -5.87 -8.98 -29.09
CA GLU A 181 -6.08 -8.86 -30.53
C GLU A 181 -5.07 -9.74 -31.27
N ILE A 182 -5.59 -10.50 -32.23
CA ILE A 182 -4.82 -11.47 -33.03
C ILE A 182 -5.09 -11.30 -34.52
N SER A 183 -4.09 -11.59 -35.36
CA SER A 183 -4.13 -11.39 -36.81
C SER A 183 -3.26 -12.42 -37.56
N ASP A 184 -3.48 -12.59 -38.86
CA ASP A 184 -2.62 -13.42 -39.73
C ASP A 184 -1.26 -12.77 -40.01
N THR A 185 -1.16 -11.44 -39.87
CA THR A 185 0.05 -10.66 -40.09
C THR A 185 0.11 -9.48 -39.13
N TYR A 186 1.33 -9.02 -38.81
CA TYR A 186 1.52 -7.74 -38.13
C TYR A 186 1.03 -6.57 -38.99
N PRO A 187 0.38 -5.55 -38.39
CA PRO A 187 0.06 -4.32 -39.09
C PRO A 187 1.34 -3.54 -39.46
N ILE A 188 1.21 -2.59 -40.38
CA ILE A 188 2.34 -1.75 -40.80
C ILE A 188 2.75 -0.82 -39.64
N PRO A 189 4.04 -0.81 -39.22
CA PRO A 189 4.53 0.09 -38.18
C PRO A 189 4.32 1.58 -38.52
N PRO A 190 3.64 2.37 -37.66
CA PRO A 190 3.50 3.80 -37.87
C PRO A 190 4.81 4.54 -37.59
N THR A 191 4.86 5.81 -38.01
CA THR A 191 5.93 6.74 -37.61
C THR A 191 5.63 7.26 -36.20
N PRO A 192 6.65 7.45 -35.33
CA PRO A 192 6.46 8.05 -34.01
C PRO A 192 5.70 9.39 -34.08
N SER A 193 4.81 9.60 -33.12
CA SER A 193 3.78 10.65 -33.20
C SER A 193 3.51 11.38 -31.89
N LEU A 194 4.15 10.97 -30.79
CA LEU A 194 4.06 11.71 -29.53
C LEU A 194 4.64 13.12 -29.71
N GLY A 195 3.95 14.12 -29.15
CA GLY A 195 4.38 15.52 -29.23
C GLY A 195 5.68 15.79 -28.48
N ASP A 196 6.22 17.01 -28.59
CA ASP A 196 7.47 17.38 -27.92
C ASP A 196 7.34 17.41 -26.39
N LEU A 197 8.48 17.28 -25.70
CA LEU A 197 8.57 17.54 -24.26
C LEU A 197 8.37 19.03 -23.96
N VAL A 198 7.67 19.32 -22.86
CA VAL A 198 7.49 20.67 -22.31
C VAL A 198 8.58 20.93 -21.28
N SER A 199 9.32 22.03 -21.46
CA SER A 199 10.42 22.45 -20.58
C SER A 199 11.43 21.32 -20.29
N PRO A 200 11.98 20.66 -21.32
CA PRO A 200 12.85 19.52 -21.12
C PRO A 200 14.15 19.92 -20.40
N LYS A 201 14.54 19.11 -19.43
CA LYS A 201 15.80 19.20 -18.69
C LYS A 201 16.45 17.82 -18.62
N PRO A 202 17.77 17.72 -18.36
CA PRO A 202 18.38 16.44 -18.02
C PRO A 202 17.69 15.81 -16.81
N SER A 203 17.53 14.49 -16.83
CA SER A 203 17.04 13.74 -15.68
C SER A 203 18.04 13.85 -14.50
N PRO A 204 17.56 13.93 -13.24
CA PRO A 204 18.45 13.97 -12.07
C PRO A 204 19.24 12.68 -11.86
N GLN A 205 18.68 11.52 -12.23
CA GLN A 205 19.36 10.22 -12.16
C GLN A 205 19.65 9.69 -13.57
N ASN A 206 20.78 9.01 -13.73
CA ASN A 206 21.00 8.16 -14.89
C ASN A 206 20.40 6.75 -14.68
N ALA A 207 20.41 5.93 -15.74
CA ALA A 207 19.85 4.58 -15.70
C ALA A 207 20.53 3.63 -14.68
N LYS A 208 21.81 3.84 -14.35
CA LYS A 208 22.48 3.06 -13.31
C LYS A 208 21.96 3.46 -11.93
N GLU A 209 21.87 4.77 -11.68
CA GLU A 209 21.36 5.35 -10.43
C GLU A 209 19.90 4.98 -10.18
N LEU A 210 19.07 4.90 -11.23
CA LEU A 210 17.68 4.45 -11.15
C LEU A 210 17.52 3.14 -10.34
N TYR A 211 18.44 2.19 -10.54
CA TYR A 211 18.41 0.90 -9.85
C TYR A 211 19.32 0.85 -8.62
N SER A 212 20.51 1.45 -8.67
CA SER A 212 21.44 1.40 -7.53
C SER A 212 20.98 2.27 -6.34
N GLU A 213 20.23 3.33 -6.60
CA GLU A 213 19.61 4.20 -5.59
C GLU A 213 18.12 3.86 -5.37
N ARG A 214 17.68 2.66 -5.81
CA ARG A 214 16.38 2.06 -5.49
C ARG A 214 15.15 2.88 -5.88
N TRP A 215 15.27 3.85 -6.78
CA TRP A 215 14.10 4.50 -7.39
C TRP A 215 13.18 3.44 -8.01
N MET A 216 13.75 2.40 -8.60
CA MET A 216 13.02 1.20 -9.01
C MET A 216 13.43 -0.03 -8.18
N PHE A 217 12.45 -0.78 -7.67
CA PHE A 217 12.66 -2.00 -6.87
C PHE A 217 13.14 -3.23 -7.68
N HIS A 218 13.32 -3.06 -9.00
CA HIS A 218 13.52 -4.15 -9.95
C HIS A 218 14.94 -4.74 -9.88
N GLY A 219 15.03 -6.07 -9.79
CA GLY A 219 16.27 -6.84 -9.90
C GLY A 219 16.69 -7.09 -11.36
N PRO A 220 17.87 -7.69 -11.59
CA PRO A 220 18.51 -7.76 -12.92
C PRO A 220 17.63 -8.26 -14.08
N LYS A 221 16.70 -9.19 -13.84
CA LYS A 221 15.78 -9.68 -14.90
C LYS A 221 14.74 -8.67 -15.37
N TYR A 222 14.58 -7.54 -14.66
CA TYR A 222 13.65 -6.46 -14.98
C TYR A 222 14.33 -5.09 -15.10
N GLN A 223 15.66 -5.00 -14.98
CA GLN A 223 16.43 -3.76 -15.17
C GLN A 223 16.59 -3.41 -16.67
N GLY A 224 15.49 -3.01 -17.31
CA GLY A 224 15.44 -2.75 -18.74
C GLY A 224 15.78 -1.31 -19.16
N VAL A 225 15.84 -0.33 -18.25
CA VAL A 225 16.21 1.05 -18.60
C VAL A 225 17.73 1.14 -18.79
N LYS A 226 18.17 1.59 -19.97
CA LYS A 226 19.58 1.67 -20.38
C LYS A 226 20.12 3.09 -20.37
N GLU A 227 19.29 4.05 -20.75
CA GLU A 227 19.62 5.47 -20.73
C GLU A 227 18.35 6.26 -20.37
N ILE A 228 18.51 7.28 -19.55
CA ILE A 228 17.45 8.26 -19.29
C ILE A 228 17.88 9.56 -19.96
N GLY A 229 17.10 10.02 -20.93
CA GLY A 229 17.35 11.22 -21.70
C GLY A 229 16.77 12.47 -21.02
N LEU A 230 16.10 13.30 -21.80
CA LEU A 230 15.44 14.49 -21.30
C LEU A 230 14.13 14.13 -20.60
N ILE A 231 13.86 14.84 -19.52
CA ILE A 231 12.60 14.78 -18.78
C ILE A 231 11.93 16.17 -18.85
N GLY A 232 10.67 16.20 -19.24
CA GLY A 232 9.84 17.41 -19.30
C GLY A 232 8.65 17.31 -18.35
N SER A 233 7.95 18.41 -18.14
CA SER A 233 6.75 18.44 -17.28
C SER A 233 5.56 17.65 -17.86
N ASN A 234 5.72 17.00 -19.00
CA ASN A 234 4.71 16.16 -19.65
C ASN A 234 5.26 14.80 -20.11
N GLY A 235 6.47 14.39 -19.71
CA GLY A 235 6.98 13.08 -20.09
C GLY A 235 8.50 12.91 -20.02
N ILE A 236 8.98 11.81 -20.59
CA ILE A 236 10.38 11.39 -20.55
C ILE A 236 10.79 10.70 -21.86
N GLU A 237 12.05 10.88 -22.26
CA GLU A 237 12.71 10.13 -23.32
C GLU A 237 13.75 9.19 -22.72
N ALA A 238 13.84 7.97 -23.22
CA ALA A 238 14.76 6.95 -22.71
C ALA A 238 15.21 5.97 -23.79
N VAL A 239 16.23 5.18 -23.47
CA VAL A 239 16.57 3.93 -24.16
C VAL A 239 16.28 2.79 -23.22
N ILE A 240 15.52 1.80 -23.68
CA ILE A 240 15.15 0.61 -22.92
C ILE A 240 15.55 -0.66 -23.68
N THR A 241 15.63 -1.77 -22.97
CA THR A 241 15.91 -3.09 -23.55
C THR A 241 15.06 -4.16 -22.89
N ARG A 242 14.81 -5.23 -23.64
CA ARG A 242 14.20 -6.44 -23.09
C ARG A 242 15.22 -7.21 -22.27
N GLN A 243 14.82 -7.60 -21.06
CA GLN A 243 15.59 -8.48 -20.18
C GLN A 243 15.03 -9.89 -20.17
N SER A 244 15.68 -10.81 -19.45
CA SER A 244 15.24 -12.22 -19.40
C SER A 244 13.95 -12.47 -18.61
N GLY A 245 13.48 -11.50 -17.81
CA GLY A 245 12.18 -11.56 -17.14
C GLY A 245 11.01 -11.48 -18.15
N PRO A 246 10.00 -12.35 -18.07
CA PRO A 246 8.79 -12.24 -18.88
C PRO A 246 8.10 -10.88 -18.69
N GLY A 247 7.76 -10.22 -19.80
CA GLY A 247 7.13 -8.89 -19.80
C GLY A 247 8.09 -7.71 -19.57
N SER A 248 9.38 -7.97 -19.34
CA SER A 248 10.36 -6.95 -18.90
C SER A 248 10.51 -5.73 -19.80
N LEU A 249 10.26 -5.84 -21.12
CA LEU A 249 10.36 -4.68 -22.01
C LEU A 249 9.22 -3.68 -21.77
N LEU A 250 7.98 -4.16 -21.65
CA LEU A 250 6.84 -3.30 -21.31
C LEU A 250 6.94 -2.82 -19.85
N ASP A 251 7.57 -3.64 -19.00
CA ASP A 251 7.82 -3.29 -17.61
C ASP A 251 8.77 -2.09 -17.50
N ALA A 252 9.90 -2.13 -18.22
CA ALA A 252 10.83 -1.02 -18.31
C ALA A 252 10.19 0.27 -18.86
N ALA A 253 9.22 0.15 -19.78
CA ALA A 253 8.44 1.29 -20.25
C ALA A 253 7.53 1.85 -19.13
N GLY A 254 6.89 0.99 -18.34
CA GLY A 254 6.10 1.37 -17.16
C GLY A 254 6.93 1.98 -16.03
N GLN A 255 8.16 1.49 -15.80
CA GLN A 255 9.10 2.05 -14.83
C GLN A 255 9.37 3.54 -15.08
N LEU A 256 9.36 3.98 -16.34
CA LEU A 256 9.52 5.39 -16.70
C LEU A 256 8.32 6.27 -16.28
N VAL A 257 7.11 5.70 -16.17
CA VAL A 257 5.92 6.39 -15.64
C VAL A 257 6.10 6.64 -14.15
N GLY A 258 6.45 5.60 -13.39
CA GLY A 258 6.74 5.70 -11.96
C GLY A 258 7.87 6.69 -11.68
N TYR A 259 9.01 6.54 -12.36
CA TYR A 259 10.15 7.43 -12.21
C TYR A 259 9.82 8.90 -12.56
N TRP A 260 9.00 9.14 -13.59
CA TRP A 260 8.57 10.49 -13.94
C TRP A 260 7.79 11.14 -12.78
N ILE A 261 6.89 10.39 -12.13
CA ILE A 261 6.15 10.86 -10.95
C ILE A 261 7.09 11.19 -9.80
N GLU A 262 8.03 10.29 -9.50
CA GLU A 262 8.98 10.44 -8.39
C GLU A 262 9.84 11.71 -8.53
N VAL A 263 10.17 12.12 -9.77
CA VAL A 263 10.94 13.34 -10.07
C VAL A 263 10.07 14.60 -10.10
N MET A 264 8.82 14.51 -10.56
CA MET A 264 7.97 15.68 -10.80
C MET A 264 7.13 16.09 -9.59
N GLU A 265 6.82 15.15 -8.72
CA GLU A 265 5.89 15.35 -7.61
C GLU A 265 6.61 15.22 -6.26
N SER A 266 6.14 15.97 -5.25
CA SER A 266 6.70 15.92 -3.88
C SER A 266 5.85 15.12 -2.90
N VAL A 267 4.70 14.63 -3.36
CA VAL A 267 3.73 13.82 -2.62
C VAL A 267 3.12 12.80 -3.58
N ASN A 268 2.62 11.71 -3.03
CA ASN A 268 2.01 10.62 -3.79
C ASN A 268 2.95 10.14 -4.92
N GLN A 269 4.22 9.94 -4.55
CA GLN A 269 5.32 9.64 -5.47
C GLN A 269 5.32 8.17 -5.89
N MET A 270 4.88 7.28 -5.00
CA MET A 270 4.72 5.87 -5.34
C MET A 270 3.52 5.70 -6.26
N ALA A 271 3.75 5.13 -7.45
CA ALA A 271 2.72 4.85 -8.44
C ALA A 271 2.90 3.43 -9.01
N LEU A 272 1.81 2.66 -9.13
CA LEU A 272 1.85 1.30 -9.67
C LEU A 272 0.81 1.07 -10.77
N PRO A 273 1.12 0.26 -11.80
CA PRO A 273 0.20 0.02 -12.91
C PRO A 273 -1.11 -0.63 -12.50
N SER A 274 -2.21 -0.08 -13.02
CA SER A 274 -3.57 -0.54 -12.71
C SER A 274 -4.37 -0.93 -13.96
N THR A 275 -4.33 -0.09 -15.01
CA THR A 275 -5.05 -0.35 -16.25
C THR A 275 -4.27 0.13 -17.47
N ILE A 276 -4.56 -0.48 -18.63
CA ILE A 276 -4.08 0.01 -19.92
C ILE A 276 -5.27 0.01 -20.91
N GLY A 277 -5.49 1.14 -21.57
CA GLY A 277 -6.51 1.29 -22.60
C GLY A 277 -6.25 0.36 -23.79
N SER A 278 -5.10 0.53 -24.44
CA SER A 278 -4.64 -0.40 -25.48
C SER A 278 -3.12 -0.50 -25.59
N ILE A 279 -2.66 -1.65 -26.08
CA ILE A 279 -1.30 -1.93 -26.52
C ILE A 279 -1.41 -2.41 -27.96
N SER A 280 -0.61 -1.87 -28.88
CA SER A 280 -0.53 -2.33 -30.27
C SER A 280 0.91 -2.64 -30.62
N VAL A 281 1.18 -3.84 -31.15
CA VAL A 281 2.51 -4.29 -31.56
C VAL A 281 2.54 -4.51 -33.08
N PHE A 282 3.61 -4.02 -33.71
CA PHE A 282 3.73 -3.95 -35.17
C PHE A 282 4.81 -4.88 -35.74
N GLY A 283 5.31 -5.81 -34.93
CA GLY A 283 6.32 -6.78 -35.34
C GLY A 283 6.63 -7.80 -34.25
N PRO A 284 7.57 -8.73 -34.51
CA PRO A 284 8.01 -9.72 -33.51
C PRO A 284 8.61 -9.04 -32.27
N GLU A 285 8.57 -9.73 -31.14
CA GLU A 285 9.16 -9.26 -29.88
C GLU A 285 10.68 -9.03 -30.06
N PRO A 286 11.23 -7.87 -29.64
CA PRO A 286 12.66 -7.59 -29.71
C PRO A 286 13.52 -8.63 -28.99
N GLU A 287 14.77 -8.77 -29.44
CA GLU A 287 15.71 -9.69 -28.80
C GLU A 287 16.16 -9.17 -27.44
N ILE A 288 16.58 -10.08 -26.56
CA ILE A 288 17.15 -9.68 -25.26
C ILE A 288 18.42 -8.85 -25.51
N GLY A 289 18.53 -7.70 -24.83
CA GLY A 289 19.65 -6.78 -24.99
C GLY A 289 19.57 -5.87 -26.21
N GLU A 290 18.56 -6.01 -27.07
CA GLU A 290 18.30 -5.05 -28.15
C GLU A 290 17.87 -3.71 -27.55
N GLU A 291 18.51 -2.61 -27.96
CA GLU A 291 18.22 -1.26 -27.45
C GLU A 291 17.16 -0.57 -28.31
N LEU A 292 16.10 -0.07 -27.66
CA LEU A 292 14.96 0.59 -28.28
C LEU A 292 14.78 1.99 -27.66
N ARG A 293 14.45 2.98 -28.49
CA ARG A 293 14.04 4.29 -27.97
C ARG A 293 12.65 4.16 -27.37
N CYS A 294 12.40 4.77 -26.22
CA CYS A 294 11.11 4.84 -25.57
C CYS A 294 10.75 6.29 -25.29
N SER A 295 9.62 6.71 -25.80
CA SER A 295 9.06 8.05 -25.60
C SER A 295 7.76 7.92 -24.81
N LEU A 296 7.64 8.66 -23.71
CA LEU A 296 6.46 8.67 -22.85
C LEU A 296 5.89 10.07 -22.78
N ARG A 297 4.57 10.21 -22.84
CA ARG A 297 3.85 11.47 -22.59
C ARG A 297 2.71 11.29 -21.62
N VAL A 298 2.74 12.06 -20.54
CA VAL A 298 1.66 12.15 -19.55
C VAL A 298 0.52 12.94 -20.18
N THR A 299 -0.67 12.34 -20.18
CA THR A 299 -1.90 12.90 -20.72
C THR A 299 -2.82 13.44 -19.62
N GLU A 300 -2.72 12.88 -18.42
CA GLU A 300 -3.52 13.27 -17.24
C GLU A 300 -2.72 13.01 -15.96
N LEU A 301 -2.79 13.93 -15.00
CA LEU A 301 -2.20 13.79 -13.68
C LEU A 301 -3.19 14.30 -12.63
N GLU A 302 -3.65 13.38 -11.79
CA GLU A 302 -4.58 13.63 -10.71
C GLU A 302 -3.97 13.17 -9.38
N ILE A 303 -4.66 13.42 -8.27
CA ILE A 303 -4.14 13.11 -6.93
C ILE A 303 -3.90 11.61 -6.70
N ASP A 304 -4.70 10.75 -7.32
CA ASP A 304 -4.76 9.30 -7.11
C ASP A 304 -4.40 8.48 -8.35
N HIS A 305 -4.11 9.12 -9.49
CA HIS A 305 -3.67 8.43 -10.70
C HIS A 305 -2.87 9.33 -11.64
N VAL A 306 -2.10 8.69 -12.53
CA VAL A 306 -1.45 9.30 -13.68
C VAL A 306 -1.75 8.47 -14.92
N THR A 307 -2.03 9.13 -16.04
CA THR A 307 -2.24 8.49 -17.35
C THR A 307 -1.15 8.93 -18.31
N ALA A 308 -0.59 7.99 -19.06
CA ALA A 308 0.42 8.25 -20.07
C ALA A 308 0.23 7.42 -21.35
N ASP A 309 0.67 8.00 -22.46
CA ASP A 309 0.87 7.30 -23.74
C ASP A 309 2.36 7.02 -23.94
N ILE A 310 2.68 5.85 -24.48
CA ILE A 310 4.07 5.38 -24.64
C ILE A 310 4.29 4.85 -26.06
N GLU A 311 5.38 5.27 -26.70
CA GLU A 311 5.88 4.71 -27.97
C GLU A 311 7.25 4.05 -27.75
N ILE A 312 7.35 2.77 -28.08
CA ILE A 312 8.63 2.04 -28.15
C ILE A 312 9.02 1.93 -29.62
N ILE A 313 10.22 2.41 -29.95
CA ILE A 313 10.64 2.75 -31.31
C ILE A 313 11.87 1.93 -31.69
N LYS A 314 11.77 1.21 -32.81
CA LYS A 314 12.84 0.43 -33.45
C LYS A 314 13.04 0.96 -34.88
N ASP A 315 14.27 1.24 -35.28
CA ASP A 315 14.61 1.73 -36.63
C ASP A 315 13.75 2.94 -37.10
N ASN A 316 13.50 3.88 -36.20
CA ASN A 316 12.63 5.07 -36.42
C ASN A 316 11.16 4.76 -36.78
N LYS A 317 10.70 3.56 -36.43
CA LYS A 317 9.30 3.13 -36.52
C LYS A 317 8.79 2.68 -35.16
N VAL A 318 7.51 2.91 -34.90
CA VAL A 318 6.89 2.45 -33.66
C VAL A 318 6.75 0.93 -33.72
N TRP A 319 7.47 0.23 -32.86
CA TRP A 319 7.31 -1.21 -32.66
C TRP A 319 6.12 -1.50 -31.74
N CYS A 320 5.94 -0.71 -30.69
CA CYS A 320 4.82 -0.82 -29.76
C CYS A 320 4.26 0.56 -29.42
N LEU A 321 2.95 0.72 -29.53
CA LEU A 321 2.19 1.89 -29.08
C LEU A 321 1.33 1.46 -27.89
N ILE A 322 1.43 2.19 -26.78
CA ILE A 322 0.59 2.02 -25.61
C ILE A 322 -0.21 3.30 -25.40
N LYS A 323 -1.52 3.14 -25.26
CA LYS A 323 -2.47 4.23 -25.01
C LYS A 323 -3.14 4.03 -23.67
N ASP A 324 -3.30 5.13 -22.95
CA ASP A 324 -3.93 5.19 -21.63
C ASP A 324 -3.30 4.17 -20.64
N TRP A 325 -1.98 4.20 -20.50
CA TRP A 325 -1.29 3.52 -19.39
C TRP A 325 -1.61 4.28 -18.10
N VAL A 326 -2.29 3.63 -17.15
CA VAL A 326 -2.72 4.26 -15.90
C VAL A 326 -2.04 3.62 -14.70
N ASP A 327 -1.28 4.42 -13.96
CA ASP A 327 -0.77 4.06 -12.65
C ASP A 327 -1.66 4.67 -11.56
N HIS A 328 -1.95 3.88 -10.53
CA HIS A 328 -2.55 4.37 -9.29
C HIS A 328 -1.47 5.00 -8.41
N ARG A 329 -1.69 6.24 -7.96
CA ARG A 329 -0.78 6.95 -7.04
C ARG A 329 -1.19 6.68 -5.59
N PHE A 330 -0.24 6.24 -4.78
CA PHE A 330 -0.44 5.92 -3.37
C PHE A 330 -0.15 7.14 -2.50
N THR A 331 -1.00 7.41 -1.51
CA THR A 331 -0.80 8.53 -0.59
C THR A 331 0.57 8.46 0.06
N SER A 332 1.40 9.47 -0.14
CA SER A 332 2.73 9.51 0.49
C SER A 332 3.20 10.95 0.67
N ASN A 333 3.90 11.19 1.77
CA ASN A 333 4.76 12.35 1.94
C ASN A 333 6.23 11.90 1.74
N PRO A 334 7.20 12.83 1.75
CA PRO A 334 8.61 12.48 1.57
C PRO A 334 9.12 11.45 2.58
N ASP A 335 8.75 11.57 3.86
CA ASP A 335 9.18 10.63 4.91
C ASP A 335 8.74 9.20 4.61
N LEU A 336 7.47 9.02 4.19
CA LEU A 336 6.93 7.71 3.84
C LEU A 336 7.54 7.17 2.53
N PHE A 337 7.76 8.03 1.54
CA PHE A 337 8.40 7.62 0.28
C PHE A 337 9.80 7.06 0.52
N PHE A 338 10.66 7.78 1.23
CA PHE A 338 12.01 7.30 1.52
C PHE A 338 12.03 6.07 2.44
N ASN A 339 11.06 5.94 3.36
CA ASN A 339 10.87 4.72 4.14
C ASN A 339 10.53 3.49 3.28
N PHE A 340 9.82 3.64 2.15
CA PHE A 340 9.63 2.52 1.21
C PHE A 340 10.91 2.13 0.48
N LEU A 341 11.75 3.10 0.10
CA LEU A 341 13.01 2.86 -0.63
C LEU A 341 14.11 2.27 0.28
N TYR A 342 14.19 2.79 1.50
CA TYR A 342 15.23 2.48 2.47
C TYR A 342 14.63 2.15 3.84
N PRO A 343 13.86 1.05 3.92
CA PRO A 343 13.16 0.69 5.16
C PRO A 343 14.12 0.39 6.31
N GLU A 344 15.38 0.07 6.04
CA GLU A 344 16.41 -0.27 7.02
C GLU A 344 16.97 0.92 7.84
N ASP A 345 16.84 2.16 7.34
CA ASP A 345 17.42 3.35 7.98
C ASP A 345 16.51 4.61 7.96
N HIS A 346 15.47 4.65 7.11
CA HIS A 346 14.51 5.75 7.08
C HIS A 346 13.28 5.44 7.93
N PHE A 347 13.03 6.28 8.93
CA PHE A 347 11.94 6.14 9.89
C PHE A 347 10.81 7.13 9.61
N VAL A 348 9.57 6.69 9.82
CA VAL A 348 8.40 7.59 9.82
C VAL A 348 8.07 8.12 11.22
N SER A 349 8.61 7.49 12.27
CA SER A 349 8.56 7.99 13.64
C SER A 349 9.65 9.03 13.91
N LYS A 350 9.45 9.79 15.00
CA LYS A 350 10.39 10.80 15.50
C LYS A 350 10.77 10.47 16.93
N VAL A 351 12.05 10.58 17.24
CA VAL A 351 12.54 10.47 18.62
C VAL A 351 12.37 11.81 19.33
N ILE A 352 11.69 11.80 20.47
CA ILE A 352 11.44 12.97 21.31
C ILE A 352 12.42 12.97 22.47
N ASP A 353 13.21 14.04 22.59
CA ASP A 353 14.22 14.28 23.63
C ASP A 353 15.29 13.19 23.80
N GLY A 354 15.39 12.25 22.85
CA GLY A 354 16.22 11.05 22.98
C GLY A 354 15.62 9.95 23.85
N ASP A 355 14.37 10.13 24.31
CA ASP A 355 13.74 9.30 25.34
C ASP A 355 12.77 8.25 24.74
N PHE A 356 11.90 8.65 23.81
CA PHE A 356 10.89 7.76 23.21
C PHE A 356 10.61 8.13 21.75
N SER A 357 10.00 7.21 21.00
CA SER A 357 9.57 7.43 19.62
C SER A 357 8.07 7.72 19.55
N ILE A 358 7.68 8.62 18.65
CA ILE A 358 6.29 8.94 18.32
C ILE A 358 6.06 8.84 16.82
N VAL A 359 4.94 8.28 16.41
CA VAL A 359 4.48 8.28 15.01
C VAL A 359 3.07 8.86 14.94
N HIS A 360 2.82 9.59 13.87
CA HIS A 360 1.48 9.99 13.46
C HIS A 360 1.12 9.23 12.20
N GLU A 361 -0.13 8.78 12.08
CA GLU A 361 -0.54 8.08 10.88
C GLU A 361 -0.53 9.00 9.65
N ILE A 362 0.27 8.62 8.65
CA ILE A 362 0.44 9.37 7.39
C ILE A 362 -0.06 8.58 6.16
N TRP A 363 -0.64 7.40 6.35
CA TRP A 363 -1.19 6.50 5.32
C TRP A 363 -2.71 6.35 5.44
N ARG A 364 -3.48 7.28 4.85
CA ARG A 364 -4.93 7.36 5.11
C ARG A 364 -5.79 6.39 4.30
N ASP A 365 -5.39 6.07 3.08
CA ASP A 365 -6.12 5.15 2.23
C ASP A 365 -5.69 3.70 2.45
N SER A 366 -6.59 2.76 2.13
CA SER A 366 -6.36 1.33 2.35
C SER A 366 -5.22 0.75 1.51
N ALA A 367 -4.98 1.30 0.32
CA ALA A 367 -3.96 0.79 -0.60
C ALA A 367 -2.55 1.14 -0.09
N THR A 368 -2.36 2.37 0.36
CA THR A 368 -1.14 2.80 1.05
C THR A 368 -0.94 2.03 2.35
N ARG A 369 -2.00 1.82 3.13
CA ARG A 369 -1.90 1.05 4.39
C ARG A 369 -1.41 -0.39 4.14
N GLU A 370 -1.82 -1.03 3.06
CA GLU A 370 -1.29 -2.35 2.68
C GLU A 370 0.22 -2.30 2.42
N LEU A 371 0.70 -1.27 1.70
CA LEU A 371 2.14 -1.10 1.44
C LEU A 371 2.92 -0.86 2.75
N VAL A 372 2.40 0.01 3.64
CA VAL A 372 3.01 0.24 4.96
C VAL A 372 3.04 -1.03 5.78
N MET A 373 1.94 -1.78 5.81
CA MET A 373 1.85 -3.05 6.51
C MET A 373 2.93 -4.02 6.00
N ARG A 374 3.03 -4.23 4.69
CA ARG A 374 4.03 -5.16 4.13
C ARG A 374 5.46 -4.69 4.33
N ASN A 375 5.73 -3.39 4.24
CA ASN A 375 7.06 -2.83 4.44
C ASN A 375 7.54 -2.98 5.90
N HIS A 376 6.62 -2.92 6.87
CA HIS A 376 6.98 -2.88 8.29
C HIS A 376 6.81 -4.19 9.05
N THR A 377 6.05 -5.16 8.54
CA THR A 377 5.71 -6.39 9.27
C THR A 377 6.38 -7.62 8.67
N CYS A 378 6.74 -8.60 9.51
CA CYS A 378 7.15 -9.92 9.04
C CYS A 378 5.93 -10.82 8.78
N ALA A 379 6.12 -11.99 8.17
CA ALA A 379 5.04 -12.93 7.86
C ALA A 379 4.18 -13.31 9.07
N ASN A 380 4.80 -13.53 10.24
CA ASN A 380 4.07 -13.86 11.47
C ASN A 380 3.13 -12.75 11.91
N GLU A 381 3.60 -11.51 11.88
CA GLU A 381 2.81 -10.33 12.23
C GLU A 381 1.69 -10.09 11.22
N ARG A 382 1.91 -10.38 9.94
CA ARG A 382 0.85 -10.27 8.92
C ARG A 382 -0.31 -11.23 9.17
N MET A 383 -0.04 -12.45 9.62
CA MET A 383 -1.12 -13.38 10.02
C MET A 383 -1.98 -12.77 11.14
N GLU A 384 -1.34 -12.18 12.16
CA GLU A 384 -2.06 -11.50 13.25
C GLU A 384 -2.87 -10.30 12.74
N TYR A 385 -2.32 -9.53 11.80
CA TYR A 385 -2.97 -8.36 11.20
C TYR A 385 -4.22 -8.73 10.39
N GLU A 386 -4.14 -9.80 9.59
CA GLU A 386 -5.23 -10.26 8.73
C GLU A 386 -6.46 -10.74 9.52
N ASP A 387 -6.26 -11.25 10.73
CA ASP A 387 -7.35 -11.69 11.64
C ASP A 387 -8.13 -10.53 12.28
N LYS A 388 -7.67 -9.28 12.14
CA LYS A 388 -8.28 -8.11 12.77
C LYS A 388 -9.29 -7.43 11.84
N ASN A 389 -10.33 -6.83 12.44
CA ASN A 389 -11.22 -5.95 11.69
C ASN A 389 -10.51 -4.66 11.24
N PRO A 390 -11.03 -3.92 10.23
CA PRO A 390 -10.33 -2.76 9.66
C PRO A 390 -9.98 -1.64 10.65
N LYS A 391 -10.79 -1.42 11.69
CA LYS A 391 -10.51 -0.42 12.72
C LYS A 391 -9.34 -0.87 13.60
N ALA A 392 -9.33 -2.13 14.01
CA ALA A 392 -8.26 -2.71 14.81
C ALA A 392 -6.94 -2.83 14.02
N GLN A 393 -7.01 -3.13 12.72
CA GLN A 393 -5.86 -3.13 11.81
C GLN A 393 -5.12 -1.79 11.80
N ARG A 394 -5.88 -0.69 11.66
CA ARG A 394 -5.32 0.68 11.62
C ARG A 394 -4.46 0.97 12.84
N GLN A 395 -5.03 0.78 14.03
CA GLN A 395 -4.36 1.04 15.30
C GLN A 395 -3.21 0.07 15.55
N TRP A 396 -3.41 -1.23 15.29
CA TRP A 396 -2.37 -2.22 15.48
C TRP A 396 -1.13 -1.96 14.63
N LEU A 397 -1.33 -1.55 13.37
CA LEU A 397 -0.21 -1.26 12.46
C LEU A 397 0.61 -0.07 12.95
N LEU A 398 -0.06 1.00 13.39
CA LEU A 398 0.62 2.20 13.91
C LEU A 398 1.52 1.85 15.10
N GLY A 399 1.01 1.00 16.01
CA GLY A 399 1.77 0.51 17.16
C GLY A 399 2.97 -0.36 16.77
N ARG A 400 2.83 -1.22 15.75
CA ARG A 400 3.95 -2.02 15.22
C ARG A 400 5.03 -1.15 14.59
N VAL A 401 4.64 -0.14 13.82
CA VAL A 401 5.59 0.80 13.19
C VAL A 401 6.42 1.49 14.26
N VAL A 402 5.80 2.18 15.23
CA VAL A 402 6.56 2.95 16.23
C VAL A 402 7.40 2.05 17.14
N ALA A 403 6.91 0.87 17.50
CA ALA A 403 7.63 -0.08 18.34
C ALA A 403 8.90 -0.59 17.64
N LYS A 404 8.77 -1.02 16.39
CA LYS A 404 9.90 -1.51 15.61
C LYS A 404 10.93 -0.43 15.35
N GLU A 405 10.52 0.78 15.00
CA GLU A 405 11.46 1.87 14.78
C GLU A 405 12.16 2.34 16.06
N ALA A 406 11.47 2.31 17.21
CA ALA A 406 12.10 2.55 18.52
C ALA A 406 13.19 1.51 18.83
N VAL A 407 12.88 0.22 18.64
CA VAL A 407 13.86 -0.87 18.80
C VAL A 407 15.04 -0.66 17.86
N ARG A 408 14.77 -0.45 16.57
CA ARG A 408 15.81 -0.32 15.54
C ARG A 408 16.71 0.88 15.78
N THR A 409 16.18 2.00 16.28
CA THR A 409 16.95 3.20 16.65
C THR A 409 18.04 2.91 17.71
N VAL A 410 17.77 2.00 18.63
CA VAL A 410 18.72 1.61 19.69
C VAL A 410 19.66 0.51 19.19
N VAL A 411 19.10 -0.57 18.64
CA VAL A 411 19.87 -1.77 18.30
C VAL A 411 20.85 -1.49 17.17
N SER A 412 20.48 -0.71 16.14
CA SER A 412 21.37 -0.43 15.00
C SER A 412 22.69 0.21 15.45
N LYS A 413 22.64 1.10 16.45
CA LYS A 413 23.82 1.74 17.05
C LYS A 413 24.65 0.77 17.88
N GLN A 414 24.01 -0.15 18.59
CA GLN A 414 24.70 -1.16 19.42
C GLN A 414 25.48 -2.15 18.55
N ILE A 415 24.87 -2.60 17.44
CA ILE A 415 25.48 -3.63 16.57
C ILE A 415 26.27 -3.04 15.38
N GLY A 416 26.15 -1.74 15.12
CA GLY A 416 26.88 -1.05 14.06
C GLY A 416 26.40 -1.37 12.63
N ARG A 417 25.11 -1.71 12.46
CA ARG A 417 24.48 -1.88 11.13
C ARG A 417 23.00 -1.51 11.18
N ASP A 418 22.47 -1.17 10.01
CA ASP A 418 21.04 -0.99 9.82
C ASP A 418 20.30 -2.34 9.90
N ILE A 419 19.03 -2.26 10.29
CA ILE A 419 18.18 -3.42 10.59
C ILE A 419 16.90 -3.26 9.80
N TYR A 420 16.47 -4.30 9.09
CA TYR A 420 15.21 -4.28 8.35
C TYR A 420 14.01 -4.46 9.29
N PRO A 421 12.84 -3.89 8.98
CA PRO A 421 11.64 -4.06 9.80
C PRO A 421 11.26 -5.51 10.09
N ALA A 422 11.44 -6.41 9.12
CA ALA A 422 11.10 -7.84 9.27
C ALA A 422 12.02 -8.58 10.26
N GLU A 423 13.23 -8.07 10.54
CA GLU A 423 14.16 -8.67 11.53
C GLU A 423 13.68 -8.52 12.98
N ILE A 424 12.68 -7.66 13.22
CA ILE A 424 12.10 -7.37 14.54
C ILE A 424 10.64 -7.79 14.51
N GLU A 425 10.23 -8.77 15.31
CA GLU A 425 8.82 -9.11 15.54
C GLU A 425 8.40 -8.57 16.91
N ILE A 426 7.24 -7.90 16.98
CA ILE A 426 6.67 -7.45 18.25
C ILE A 426 5.55 -8.41 18.66
N SER A 427 5.80 -9.16 19.73
CA SER A 427 4.87 -10.12 20.33
C SER A 427 4.36 -9.64 21.69
N HIS A 428 3.37 -10.32 22.27
CA HIS A 428 2.76 -9.97 23.55
C HIS A 428 2.75 -11.16 24.50
N LEU A 429 3.05 -10.92 25.77
CA LEU A 429 2.85 -11.89 26.85
C LEU A 429 1.35 -12.07 27.13
N GLU A 430 0.99 -13.09 27.91
CA GLU A 430 -0.41 -13.30 28.35
C GLU A 430 -0.96 -12.11 29.15
N THR A 431 -0.09 -11.33 29.80
CA THR A 431 -0.44 -10.09 30.51
C THR A 431 -0.76 -8.92 29.57
N GLY A 432 -0.49 -9.07 28.27
CA GLY A 432 -0.59 -8.01 27.27
C GLY A 432 0.66 -7.12 27.16
N ALA A 433 1.71 -7.36 27.95
CA ALA A 433 2.97 -6.62 27.83
C ALA A 433 3.70 -6.99 26.52
N PRO A 434 4.13 -6.02 25.71
CA PRO A 434 4.87 -6.29 24.49
C PRO A 434 6.30 -6.75 24.77
N TYR A 435 6.83 -7.62 23.91
CA TYR A 435 8.24 -8.02 23.91
C TYR A 435 8.74 -8.21 22.48
N VAL A 436 10.06 -8.07 22.31
CA VAL A 436 10.73 -8.21 21.02
C VAL A 436 11.13 -9.67 20.81
N LYS A 437 10.82 -10.21 19.63
CA LYS A 437 11.45 -11.43 19.11
C LYS A 437 12.33 -11.07 17.94
N SER A 438 13.57 -11.56 17.94
CA SER A 438 14.52 -11.30 16.87
C SER A 438 15.65 -12.32 16.89
N ALA A 439 16.27 -12.58 15.75
CA ALA A 439 17.54 -13.30 15.74
C ALA A 439 18.71 -12.46 16.29
N ILE A 440 18.49 -11.17 16.56
CA ILE A 440 19.47 -10.22 17.09
C ILE A 440 19.37 -10.21 18.63
N PRO A 441 20.36 -10.73 19.38
CA PRO A 441 20.30 -10.84 20.84
C PRO A 441 20.09 -9.51 21.56
N GLU A 442 20.73 -8.44 21.07
CA GLU A 442 20.57 -7.09 21.61
C GLU A 442 19.12 -6.62 21.52
N ALA A 443 18.40 -6.97 20.45
CA ALA A 443 17.00 -6.62 20.29
C ALA A 443 16.07 -7.42 21.22
N GLU A 444 16.30 -8.73 21.37
CA GLU A 444 15.51 -9.58 22.29
C GLU A 444 15.66 -9.17 23.76
N SER A 445 16.79 -8.53 24.11
CA SER A 445 17.06 -8.09 25.48
C SER A 445 16.35 -6.79 25.88
N LEU A 446 15.78 -6.05 24.93
CA LEU A 446 15.14 -4.77 25.20
C LEU A 446 13.81 -4.93 25.92
N SER A 447 13.60 -4.12 26.96
CA SER A 447 12.25 -3.83 27.44
C SER A 447 11.59 -2.84 26.49
N ILE A 448 10.30 -3.04 26.21
CA ILE A 448 9.50 -2.17 25.35
C ILE A 448 8.15 -1.87 25.98
N SER A 449 7.64 -0.66 25.78
CA SER A 449 6.25 -0.30 26.06
C SER A 449 5.68 0.52 24.92
N ILE A 450 4.40 0.31 24.62
CA ILE A 450 3.66 0.97 23.54
C ILE A 450 2.39 1.60 24.12
N ALA A 451 2.01 2.78 23.65
CA ALA A 451 0.73 3.40 23.95
C ALA A 451 0.18 4.12 22.72
N HIS A 452 -1.14 4.29 22.66
CA HIS A 452 -1.82 4.88 21.52
C HIS A 452 -2.90 5.85 21.97
N LYS A 453 -3.12 6.91 21.20
CA LYS A 453 -4.27 7.81 21.31
C LYS A 453 -4.63 8.35 19.93
N ASP A 454 -5.82 8.00 19.47
CA ASP A 454 -6.35 8.35 18.15
C ASP A 454 -5.40 7.96 16.99
N GLU A 455 -4.79 8.94 16.32
CA GLU A 455 -3.85 8.80 15.21
C GLU A 455 -2.37 8.88 15.62
N LEU A 456 -2.09 8.79 16.93
CA LEU A 456 -0.74 8.83 17.50
C LEU A 456 -0.42 7.56 18.28
N ASP A 457 0.72 6.95 17.99
CA ASP A 457 1.31 5.91 18.83
C ASP A 457 2.70 6.33 19.30
N VAL A 458 3.04 5.94 20.52
CA VAL A 458 4.34 6.16 21.15
C VAL A 458 4.93 4.83 21.60
N ALA A 459 6.25 4.71 21.50
CA ALA A 459 6.99 3.58 22.06
C ALA A 459 8.27 4.02 22.75
N ILE A 460 8.58 3.37 23.86
CA ILE A 460 9.84 3.51 24.60
C ILE A 460 10.53 2.16 24.66
N VAL A 461 11.87 2.18 24.59
CA VAL A 461 12.72 1.00 24.76
C VAL A 461 13.88 1.30 25.70
N ASP A 462 14.33 0.32 26.47
CA ASP A 462 15.54 0.40 27.31
C ASP A 462 16.18 -0.99 27.44
N ASP A 463 17.51 -1.03 27.54
CA ASP A 463 18.32 -2.26 27.56
C ASP A 463 18.65 -2.77 28.98
N LYS A 464 18.23 -2.03 30.01
CA LYS A 464 18.63 -2.28 31.41
C LYS A 464 17.45 -2.35 32.36
N ILE A 465 16.41 -1.56 32.12
CA ILE A 465 15.26 -1.47 33.01
C ILE A 465 13.95 -1.79 32.29
N PRO A 466 12.95 -2.32 33.02
CA PRO A 466 11.58 -2.27 32.56
C PRO A 466 11.16 -0.83 32.26
N VAL A 467 10.41 -0.66 31.18
CA VAL A 467 9.90 0.65 30.76
C VAL A 467 8.40 0.66 30.63
N GLY A 468 7.81 1.84 30.83
CA GLY A 468 6.41 2.10 30.60
C GLY A 468 6.22 3.47 29.98
N ILE A 469 5.31 3.54 29.00
CA ILE A 469 4.91 4.80 28.36
C ILE A 469 3.39 4.86 28.23
N ASP A 470 2.86 6.06 28.30
CA ASP A 470 1.46 6.34 28.08
C ASP A 470 1.25 7.67 27.33
N ILE A 471 0.14 7.78 26.61
CA ILE A 471 -0.27 8.99 25.90
C ILE A 471 -1.76 9.24 26.08
N GLU A 472 -2.13 10.46 26.48
CA GLU A 472 -3.52 10.85 26.66
C GLU A 472 -3.79 12.25 26.10
N GLU A 473 -4.99 12.44 25.56
CA GLU A 473 -5.48 13.75 25.12
C GLU A 473 -6.02 14.54 26.31
N PHE A 474 -5.73 15.84 26.37
CA PHE A 474 -6.39 16.73 27.32
C PHE A 474 -7.85 16.95 26.96
N VAL A 475 -8.72 16.20 27.63
CA VAL A 475 -10.16 16.35 27.55
C VAL A 475 -10.72 16.82 28.90
N ALA A 476 -11.89 17.46 28.87
CA ALA A 476 -12.61 17.80 30.09
C ALA A 476 -13.10 16.52 30.78
N HIS A 477 -12.77 16.37 32.07
CA HIS A 477 -13.19 15.22 32.86
C HIS A 477 -14.47 15.51 33.62
N GLY A 478 -15.33 14.51 33.77
CA GLY A 478 -16.49 14.60 34.66
C GLY A 478 -16.07 14.65 36.12
N GLU A 479 -16.91 15.22 36.99
CA GLU A 479 -16.63 15.42 38.42
C GLU A 479 -16.20 14.14 39.18
N ARG A 480 -16.58 12.96 38.68
CA ARG A 480 -16.27 11.65 39.30
C ARG A 480 -14.93 11.06 38.88
N PHE A 481 -14.24 11.62 37.90
CA PHE A 481 -13.00 11.04 37.39
C PHE A 481 -11.88 11.09 38.44
N GLY A 482 -11.64 12.27 39.05
CA GLY A 482 -10.60 12.43 40.07
C GLY A 482 -10.79 11.51 41.27
N SER A 483 -12.02 11.35 41.75
CA SER A 483 -12.31 10.46 42.89
C SER A 483 -12.16 8.98 42.54
N ALA A 484 -12.24 8.59 41.27
CA ALA A 484 -12.00 7.22 40.82
C ALA A 484 -10.49 6.88 40.77
N ILE A 485 -9.63 7.84 40.41
CA ILE A 485 -8.23 7.57 40.11
C ILE A 485 -7.26 7.98 41.21
N LEU A 486 -7.66 8.91 42.10
CA LEU A 486 -6.79 9.47 43.14
C LEU A 486 -7.12 8.97 44.55
N ASN A 487 -6.07 8.83 45.34
CA ASN A 487 -6.10 8.84 46.80
C ASN A 487 -6.10 10.28 47.33
N GLU A 488 -6.53 10.49 48.58
CA GLU A 488 -6.56 11.82 49.20
C GLU A 488 -5.17 12.49 49.25
N SER A 489 -4.11 11.69 49.43
CA SER A 489 -2.71 12.12 49.43
C SER A 489 -2.26 12.76 48.11
N GLU A 490 -2.93 12.45 47.01
CA GLU A 490 -2.57 12.87 45.65
C GLU A 490 -3.28 14.16 45.23
N LEU A 491 -4.33 14.58 45.95
CA LEU A 491 -5.09 15.80 45.66
C LEU A 491 -4.20 17.06 45.68
N LYS A 492 -3.11 17.03 46.46
CA LYS A 492 -2.11 18.10 46.50
C LYS A 492 -1.36 18.32 45.17
N PHE A 493 -1.40 17.35 44.25
CA PHE A 493 -0.76 17.46 42.94
C PHE A 493 -1.71 17.97 41.85
N VAL A 494 -3.00 18.14 42.17
CA VAL A 494 -4.00 18.72 41.27
C VAL A 494 -3.88 20.24 41.32
N ASP A 495 -3.55 20.86 40.20
CA ASP A 495 -3.60 22.31 40.08
C ASP A 495 -5.07 22.76 40.01
N SER A 496 -5.47 23.62 40.95
CA SER A 496 -6.82 24.19 40.99
C SER A 496 -7.12 25.11 39.80
N ALA A 497 -6.09 25.68 39.15
CA ALA A 497 -6.28 26.53 37.98
C ALA A 497 -6.59 25.72 36.71
N ASP A 498 -6.04 24.51 36.60
CA ASP A 498 -6.32 23.58 35.50
C ASP A 498 -6.41 22.12 36.01
N PRO A 499 -7.55 21.77 36.66
CA PRO A 499 -7.71 20.45 37.26
C PRO A 499 -7.78 19.35 36.21
N ASN A 500 -8.33 19.61 35.02
CA ASN A 500 -8.47 18.59 33.97
C ASN A 500 -7.12 18.18 33.40
N VAL A 501 -6.23 19.15 33.15
CA VAL A 501 -4.85 18.86 32.74
C VAL A 501 -4.12 18.05 33.79
N SER A 502 -4.23 18.46 35.06
CA SER A 502 -3.60 17.73 36.18
C SER A 502 -4.12 16.31 36.33
N LEU A 503 -5.43 16.11 36.20
CA LEU A 503 -6.06 14.77 36.27
C LEU A 503 -5.63 13.87 35.12
N THR A 504 -5.56 14.40 33.89
CA THR A 504 -5.05 13.65 32.72
C THR A 504 -3.59 13.27 32.91
N GLN A 505 -2.77 14.18 33.41
CA GLN A 505 -1.36 13.93 33.68
C GLN A 505 -1.17 12.88 34.76
N LEU A 506 -1.91 12.96 35.87
CA LEU A 506 -1.84 11.98 36.96
C LEU A 506 -2.32 10.59 36.50
N TRP A 507 -3.37 10.52 35.67
CA TRP A 507 -3.79 9.27 35.04
C TRP A 507 -2.67 8.67 34.19
N SER A 508 -2.11 9.46 33.26
CA SER A 508 -1.10 9.00 32.33
C SER A 508 0.20 8.56 33.03
N VAL A 509 0.61 9.28 34.07
CA VAL A 509 1.75 8.91 34.92
C VAL A 509 1.56 7.55 35.60
N LYS A 510 0.35 7.29 36.10
CA LYS A 510 0.01 6.01 36.73
C LYS A 510 -0.04 4.88 35.70
N GLU A 511 -0.54 5.13 34.50
CA GLU A 511 -0.54 4.15 33.41
C GLU A 511 0.88 3.76 33.00
N ALA A 512 1.76 4.74 32.82
CA ALA A 512 3.16 4.49 32.51
C ALA A 512 3.83 3.63 33.60
N ALA A 513 3.58 3.93 34.88
CA ALA A 513 4.08 3.11 35.98
C ALA A 513 3.51 1.68 35.98
N ALA A 514 2.23 1.52 35.67
CA ALA A 514 1.57 0.21 35.60
C ALA A 514 2.05 -0.65 34.42
N LYS A 515 2.34 -0.01 33.28
CA LYS A 515 2.96 -0.66 32.11
C LYS A 515 4.39 -1.10 32.40
N CYS A 516 5.15 -0.27 33.13
CA CYS A 516 6.51 -0.62 33.57
C CYS A 516 6.57 -1.86 34.47
N GLU A 517 5.60 -2.04 35.37
CA GLU A 517 5.51 -3.25 36.21
C GLU A 517 4.92 -4.47 35.45
N GLY A 518 4.45 -4.30 34.21
CA GLY A 518 3.90 -5.37 33.37
C GLY A 518 2.53 -5.90 33.81
N THR A 519 1.86 -5.24 34.77
CA THR A 519 0.55 -5.65 35.30
C THR A 519 -0.63 -4.94 34.65
N GLY A 520 -0.41 -3.74 34.11
CA GLY A 520 -1.50 -2.81 33.81
C GLY A 520 -2.26 -2.38 35.06
N PHE A 521 -3.38 -1.66 34.90
CA PHE A 521 -4.14 -1.15 36.05
C PHE A 521 -4.99 -2.18 36.78
N GLU A 522 -5.41 -3.27 36.13
CA GLU A 522 -6.40 -4.23 36.67
C GLU A 522 -7.65 -3.55 37.30
N GLY A 523 -8.05 -2.39 36.78
CA GLY A 523 -9.14 -1.58 37.31
C GLY A 523 -8.89 -0.90 38.66
N LYS A 524 -7.63 -0.81 39.12
CA LYS A 524 -7.22 -0.25 40.41
C LYS A 524 -6.19 0.89 40.26
N PRO A 525 -6.50 1.99 39.57
CA PRO A 525 -5.56 3.11 39.38
C PRO A 525 -5.01 3.69 40.71
N LYS A 526 -5.76 3.56 41.80
CA LYS A 526 -5.34 4.01 43.15
C LYS A 526 -4.20 3.18 43.77
N SER A 527 -3.92 1.97 43.27
CA SER A 527 -2.76 1.19 43.75
C SER A 527 -1.43 1.75 43.25
N PHE A 528 -1.47 2.56 42.19
CA PHE A 528 -0.32 3.30 41.66
C PHE A 528 -0.34 4.70 42.25
N GLU A 529 0.08 4.83 43.51
CA GLU A 529 0.09 6.11 44.22
C GLU A 529 1.27 6.99 43.77
N VAL A 530 0.97 8.25 43.45
CA VAL A 530 1.96 9.31 43.24
C VAL A 530 2.47 9.79 44.61
N LEU A 531 3.73 9.53 44.89
CA LEU A 531 4.37 9.82 46.19
C LEU A 531 5.03 11.21 46.20
N ALA A 532 5.56 11.65 45.06
CA ALA A 532 6.23 12.94 44.92
C ALA A 532 6.09 13.52 43.51
N LYS A 533 6.22 14.85 43.40
CA LYS A 533 6.28 15.60 42.14
C LYS A 533 7.46 16.58 42.21
N SER A 534 8.25 16.65 41.15
CA SER A 534 9.34 17.61 40.97
C SER A 534 9.34 18.10 39.53
N GLY A 535 8.82 19.32 39.30
CA GLY A 535 8.61 19.84 37.94
C GLY A 535 7.67 18.94 37.13
N ASP A 536 8.18 18.42 36.02
CA ASP A 536 7.53 17.50 35.08
C ASP A 536 7.70 16.02 35.42
N LYS A 537 8.33 15.71 36.56
CA LYS A 537 8.62 14.35 37.03
C LYS A 537 7.77 13.95 38.23
N PHE A 538 7.30 12.72 38.24
CA PHE A 538 6.45 12.13 39.27
C PHE A 538 7.04 10.82 39.75
N LEU A 539 7.00 10.58 41.06
CA LEU A 539 7.40 9.30 41.66
C LEU A 539 6.16 8.46 41.92
N VAL A 540 6.04 7.32 41.23
CA VAL A 540 4.97 6.34 41.44
C VAL A 540 5.58 5.03 41.92
N GLY A 541 5.31 4.65 43.16
CA GLY A 541 6.02 3.54 43.80
C GLY A 541 7.55 3.77 43.80
N LYS A 542 8.28 2.94 43.05
CA LYS A 542 9.75 3.05 42.88
C LYS A 542 10.18 3.77 41.58
N HIS A 543 9.24 4.08 40.69
CA HIS A 543 9.52 4.57 39.34
C HIS A 543 9.37 6.07 39.24
N TRP A 544 10.37 6.71 38.62
CA TRP A 544 10.23 8.09 38.18
C TRP A 544 9.64 8.13 36.79
N ILE A 545 8.57 8.89 36.63
CA ILE A 545 7.86 9.10 35.38
C ILE A 545 8.02 10.56 34.99
N LYS A 546 8.58 10.83 33.81
CA LYS A 546 8.64 12.16 33.21
C LYS A 546 7.41 12.36 32.33
N THR A 547 6.97 13.60 32.22
CA THR A 547 5.81 13.96 31.40
C THR A 547 6.16 15.08 30.43
N LYS A 548 5.55 15.08 29.25
CA LYS A 548 5.72 16.13 28.25
C LYS A 548 4.43 16.39 27.52
N LEU A 549 4.19 17.67 27.22
CA LEU A 549 3.09 18.07 26.36
C LEU A 549 3.51 17.98 24.90
N ILE A 550 2.68 17.35 24.09
CA ILE A 550 2.84 17.28 22.64
C ILE A 550 1.60 17.89 22.01
N GLU A 551 1.81 18.82 21.09
CA GLU A 551 0.75 19.40 20.28
C GLU A 551 0.75 18.71 18.91
N ASN A 552 -0.42 18.28 18.46
CA ASN A 552 -0.62 17.76 17.12
C ASN A 552 -1.89 18.39 16.55
N ASN A 553 -1.71 19.28 15.57
CA ASN A 553 -2.75 20.17 15.07
C ASN A 553 -3.38 20.99 16.22
N GLU A 554 -4.71 20.94 16.37
CA GLU A 554 -5.45 21.64 17.43
C GLU A 554 -5.58 20.83 18.73
N ARG A 555 -5.05 19.59 18.75
CA ARG A 555 -5.13 18.70 19.92
C ARG A 555 -3.83 18.74 20.73
N ARG A 556 -3.98 18.58 22.04
CA ARG A 556 -2.87 18.57 22.99
C ARG A 556 -2.89 17.25 23.76
N TYR A 557 -1.73 16.60 23.79
CA TYR A 557 -1.51 15.33 24.43
C TYR A 557 -0.50 15.48 25.57
N VAL A 558 -0.65 14.67 26.60
CA VAL A 558 0.41 14.39 27.57
C VAL A 558 0.98 13.03 27.27
N VAL A 559 2.30 12.95 27.12
CA VAL A 559 3.04 11.69 27.09
C VAL A 559 3.75 11.54 28.43
N SER A 560 3.61 10.37 29.05
CA SER A 560 4.25 10.04 30.33
C SER A 560 5.10 8.80 30.15
N TRP A 561 6.37 8.82 30.58
CA TRP A 561 7.26 7.68 30.42
C TRP A 561 8.22 7.52 31.59
N THR A 562 8.61 6.27 31.84
CA THR A 562 9.62 5.92 32.84
C THR A 562 10.99 6.48 32.48
N ILE A 563 11.71 7.00 33.47
CA ILE A 563 13.10 7.44 33.34
C ILE A 563 14.02 6.70 34.31
N ASN A 564 15.25 6.47 33.88
CA ASN A 564 16.34 6.06 34.77
C ASN A 564 16.68 7.21 35.74
N LYS A 565 16.95 6.85 37.00
CA LYS A 565 17.25 7.80 38.09
C LYS A 565 18.52 8.61 37.84
#